data_AF-A0A953W6R0-F1
#
_entry.id   AF-A0A953W6R0-F1
#
_cell.length_a   1.000
_cell.length_b   1.000
_cell.length_c   1.000
_cell.angle_alpha   90.00
_cell.angle_beta   90.00
_cell.angle_gamma   90.00
#
_symmetry.space_group_name_H-M   'P 1'
#
loop_
_entity.id
_entity.type
_entity.pdbx_description
1 polymer ?
#
loop_
_entity_poly.entity_id
_entity_poly.type
_entity_poly.pdbx_seq_one_letter_code
_entity_poly.pdbx_strand_id
1 'polypeptide(L)'
;MSLTLVERHGYTGSHAPVLKEREVTRARIHRQVFRTRRRSFQTNAAGIETLSRLLTAAATELGPHWAADLFLQAELEFWMSRCQVGRVRHAKQTEAGVGWAAARQFVYACSRDTVHKS
;
A
#
# COMPACT_ATOMS: atom_id res chain seq x y z
N MET A 1 21.58 -9.92 23.76
CA MET A 1 20.14 -9.64 23.91
C MET A 1 19.67 -9.02 22.60
N SER A 2 18.80 -9.70 21.84
CA SER A 2 18.31 -9.24 20.54
C SER A 2 16.89 -8.69 20.66
N LEU A 3 16.66 -7.49 20.13
CA LEU A 3 15.33 -6.90 20.01
C LEU A 3 14.76 -7.22 18.61
N THR A 4 13.49 -7.65 18.56
CA THR A 4 12.78 -7.93 17.31
C THR A 4 11.57 -7.01 17.19
N LEU A 5 11.48 -6.27 16.09
CA LEU A 5 10.33 -5.46 15.75
C LEU A 5 9.34 -6.30 14.93
N VAL A 6 8.05 -6.27 15.28
CA VAL A 6 6.99 -6.99 14.56
C VAL A 6 5.84 -6.04 14.25
N GLU A 7 5.47 -5.95 12.98
CA GLU A 7 4.26 -5.24 12.52
C GLU A 7 3.17 -6.25 12.17
N ARG A 8 1.93 -5.94 12.55
CA ARG A 8 0.79 -6.88 12.45
C ARG A 8 -0.30 -6.31 11.55
N HIS A 9 -0.56 -6.99 10.44
CA HIS A 9 -1.62 -6.62 9.49
C HIS A 9 -2.88 -7.45 9.75
N GLY A 10 -3.76 -6.96 10.62
CA GLY A 10 -5.03 -7.65 10.94
C GLY A 10 -4.87 -9.04 11.57
N TYR A 11 -3.67 -9.37 12.05
CA TYR A 11 -3.34 -10.67 12.63
C TYR A 11 -3.72 -10.70 14.11
N THR A 12 -4.45 -11.73 14.54
CA THR A 12 -4.96 -11.88 15.92
C THR A 12 -4.18 -12.88 16.77
N GLY A 13 -3.24 -13.65 16.20
CA GLY A 13 -2.51 -14.71 16.92
C GLY A 13 -1.33 -14.22 17.78
N SER A 14 -0.98 -14.89 18.87
CA SER A 14 0.03 -14.40 19.82
C SER A 14 1.49 -14.50 19.35
N HIS A 15 1.80 -15.25 18.29
CA HIS A 15 3.16 -15.51 17.82
C HIS A 15 3.32 -15.10 16.36
N ALA A 16 4.49 -14.59 15.97
CA ALA A 16 4.77 -14.32 14.56
C ALA A 16 4.75 -15.65 13.78
N PRO A 17 3.92 -15.79 12.73
CA PRO A 17 3.91 -16.99 11.93
C PRO A 17 5.22 -17.11 11.16
N VAL A 18 5.69 -18.34 10.94
CA VAL A 18 6.79 -18.61 10.01
C VAL A 18 6.27 -18.41 8.60
N LEU A 19 6.72 -17.33 7.95
CA LEU A 19 6.39 -17.05 6.56
C LEU A 19 7.17 -17.98 5.63
N LYS A 20 6.47 -18.58 4.66
CA LYS A 20 7.10 -19.37 3.61
C LYS A 20 7.72 -18.42 2.59
N GLU A 21 8.84 -18.83 1.99
CA GLU A 21 9.52 -18.02 0.95
C GLU A 21 8.58 -17.62 -0.20
N ARG A 22 7.67 -18.52 -0.59
CA ARG A 22 6.63 -18.25 -1.59
C ARG A 22 5.72 -17.07 -1.22
N GLU A 23 5.39 -16.90 0.07
CA GLU A 23 4.49 -15.85 0.56
C GLU A 23 5.20 -14.50 0.49
N VAL A 24 6.47 -14.48 0.90
CA VAL A 24 7.35 -13.30 0.78
C VAL A 24 7.51 -12.89 -0.68
N THR A 25 7.74 -13.85 -1.57
CA THR A 25 7.88 -13.59 -3.02
C THR A 25 6.58 -13.04 -3.62
N ARG A 26 5.42 -13.63 -3.30
CA ARG A 26 4.12 -13.10 -3.76
C ARG A 26 3.87 -11.68 -3.25
N ALA A 27 4.18 -11.39 -1.99
CA ALA A 27 4.04 -10.04 -1.43
C ALA A 27 4.90 -9.02 -2.19
N ARG A 28 6.15 -9.36 -2.53
CA ARG A 28 7.03 -8.50 -3.33
C ARG A 28 6.48 -8.26 -4.75
N ILE A 29 5.96 -9.29 -5.39
CA ILE A 29 5.36 -9.18 -6.73
C ILE A 29 4.15 -8.26 -6.70
N HIS A 30 3.17 -8.50 -5.82
CA HIS A 30 1.96 -7.66 -5.71
C HIS A 30 2.30 -6.22 -5.33
N ARG A 31 3.28 -6.00 -4.43
CA ARG A 31 3.78 -4.65 -4.14
C ARG A 31 4.31 -3.96 -5.39
N GLN A 32 5.13 -4.65 -6.19
CA GLN A 32 5.67 -4.07 -7.41
C GLN A 32 4.55 -3.77 -8.42
N VAL A 33 3.58 -4.67 -8.59
CA VAL A 33 2.39 -4.46 -9.42
C VAL A 33 1.62 -3.20 -8.98
N PHE A 34 1.39 -2.99 -7.69
CA PHE A 34 0.72 -1.78 -7.21
C PHE A 34 1.54 -0.52 -7.45
N ARG A 35 2.87 -0.56 -7.26
CA ARG A 35 3.74 0.59 -7.54
C ARG A 35 3.67 0.98 -9.02
N THR A 36 3.70 0.01 -9.93
CA THR A 36 3.74 0.24 -11.38
C THR A 36 2.38 0.19 -12.07
N ARG A 37 1.27 0.08 -11.32
CA ARG A 37 -0.07 0.01 -11.94
C ARG A 37 -0.33 1.22 -12.84
N ARG A 38 -1.02 0.98 -13.95
CA ARG A 38 -1.55 2.06 -14.79
C ARG A 38 -2.50 2.92 -13.95
N ARG A 39 -2.36 4.24 -14.06
CA ARG A 39 -3.16 5.23 -13.32
C ARG A 39 -3.93 6.19 -14.23
N SER A 40 -3.63 6.21 -15.52
CA SER A 40 -4.31 7.03 -16.52
C SER A 40 -5.23 6.17 -17.37
N PHE A 41 -6.53 6.43 -17.33
CA PHE A 41 -7.56 5.70 -18.09
C PHE A 41 -8.46 6.70 -18.79
N GLN A 42 -9.08 6.29 -19.90
CA GLN A 42 -10.04 7.13 -20.62
C GLN A 42 -11.33 7.34 -19.82
N THR A 43 -11.70 6.38 -18.98
CA THR A 43 -12.89 6.46 -18.12
C THR A 43 -12.55 6.06 -16.70
N ASN A 44 -13.26 6.66 -15.75
CA ASN A 44 -13.13 6.33 -14.33
C ASN A 44 -13.50 4.87 -14.05
N ALA A 45 -14.53 4.36 -14.75
CA ALA A 45 -14.98 2.98 -14.65
C ALA A 45 -13.84 1.99 -14.99
N ALA A 46 -13.11 2.22 -16.09
CA ALA A 46 -11.99 1.36 -16.48
C ALA A 46 -10.85 1.37 -15.45
N GLY A 47 -10.59 2.53 -14.83
CA GLY A 47 -9.62 2.65 -13.75
C GLY A 47 -10.04 1.89 -12.49
N ILE A 48 -11.30 2.00 -12.10
CA ILE A 48 -11.88 1.27 -10.95
C ILE A 48 -11.85 -0.24 -11.20
N GLU A 49 -12.31 -0.69 -12.37
CA GLU A 49 -12.32 -2.12 -12.72
C GLU A 49 -10.91 -2.71 -12.71
N THR A 50 -9.93 -2.00 -13.29
CA THR A 50 -8.54 -2.45 -13.30
C THR A 50 -7.99 -2.54 -11.88
N LEU A 51 -8.22 -1.52 -11.05
CA LEU A 51 -7.78 -1.52 -9.65
C LEU A 51 -8.43 -2.66 -8.84
N SER A 52 -9.74 -2.86 -9.00
CA SER A 52 -10.48 -3.93 -8.34
C SER A 52 -9.90 -5.31 -8.69
N ARG A 53 -9.55 -5.55 -9.95
CA ARG A 53 -8.91 -6.82 -10.36
C ARG A 53 -7.55 -7.03 -9.68
N LEU A 54 -6.73 -6.00 -9.56
CA LEU A 54 -5.43 -6.10 -8.88
C LEU A 54 -5.59 -6.37 -7.38
N LEU A 55 -6.54 -5.67 -6.73
CA LEU A 55 -6.82 -5.86 -5.31
C LEU A 55 -7.36 -7.27 -5.03
N THR A 56 -8.30 -7.76 -5.86
CA THR A 56 -8.84 -9.12 -5.74
C THR A 56 -7.75 -10.17 -5.92
N ALA A 57 -6.86 -10.02 -6.91
CA ALA A 57 -5.74 -10.94 -7.13
C ALA A 57 -4.80 -10.99 -5.91
N ALA A 58 -4.41 -9.82 -5.38
CA ALA A 58 -3.57 -9.75 -4.18
C ALA A 58 -4.27 -10.33 -2.95
N ALA A 59 -5.55 -10.01 -2.72
CA ALA A 59 -6.32 -10.50 -1.59
C ALA A 59 -6.51 -12.03 -1.63
N THR A 60 -6.65 -12.60 -2.83
CA THR A 60 -6.76 -14.04 -3.03
C THR A 60 -5.47 -14.76 -2.62
N GLU A 61 -4.31 -14.15 -2.90
CA GLU A 61 -3.01 -14.79 -2.66
C GLU A 61 -2.39 -14.49 -1.29
N LEU A 62 -2.70 -13.34 -0.70
CA LEU A 62 -2.05 -12.81 0.51
C LEU A 62 -3.04 -12.55 1.66
N GLY A 63 -4.34 -12.61 1.39
CA GLY A 63 -5.38 -12.15 2.28
C GLY A 63 -5.64 -10.63 2.18
N PRO A 64 -6.82 -10.18 2.62
CA PRO A 64 -7.28 -8.80 2.44
C PRO A 64 -6.42 -7.77 3.19
N HIS A 65 -5.91 -8.10 4.37
CA HIS A 65 -5.11 -7.16 5.19
C HIS A 65 -3.77 -6.82 4.55
N TRP A 66 -3.04 -7.83 4.07
CA TRP A 66 -1.78 -7.62 3.36
C TRP A 66 -2.01 -6.94 2.01
N ALA A 67 -3.07 -7.31 1.27
CA ALA A 67 -3.40 -6.65 0.02
C ALA A 67 -3.69 -5.15 0.22
N ALA A 68 -4.47 -4.80 1.24
CA ALA A 68 -4.78 -3.42 1.58
C ALA A 68 -3.54 -2.63 2.01
N ASP A 69 -2.69 -3.19 2.88
CA ASP A 69 -1.47 -2.51 3.33
C ASP A 69 -0.51 -2.24 2.17
N LEU A 70 -0.20 -3.25 1.36
CA LEU A 70 0.71 -3.12 0.22
C LEU A 70 0.19 -2.10 -0.81
N PHE A 71 -1.12 -2.10 -1.05
CA PHE A 71 -1.77 -1.13 -1.92
C PHE A 71 -1.64 0.31 -1.38
N LEU A 72 -2.04 0.52 -0.13
CA LEU A 72 -2.01 1.83 0.52
C LEU A 72 -0.59 2.38 0.65
N GLN A 73 0.39 1.52 0.93
CA GLN A 73 1.80 1.88 0.92
C GLN A 73 2.27 2.32 -0.47
N ALA A 74 1.88 1.61 -1.53
CA ALA A 74 2.23 1.98 -2.90
C ALA A 74 1.59 3.31 -3.33
N GLU A 75 0.35 3.60 -2.89
CA GLU A 75 -0.31 4.89 -3.15
C GLU A 75 0.38 6.05 -2.41
N LEU A 76 0.82 5.80 -1.17
CA LEU A 76 1.62 6.78 -0.42
C LEU A 76 2.95 7.09 -1.12
N GLU A 77 3.68 6.05 -1.56
CA GLU A 77 4.92 6.21 -2.34
C GLU A 77 4.69 7.04 -3.62
N PHE A 78 3.62 6.74 -4.35
CA PHE A 78 3.25 7.47 -5.55
C PHE A 78 2.97 8.95 -5.26
N TRP A 79 2.17 9.24 -4.24
CA TRP A 79 1.84 10.62 -3.87
C TRP A 79 3.08 11.41 -3.41
N MET A 80 3.95 10.81 -2.59
CA MET A 80 5.20 11.45 -2.15
C MET A 80 6.18 11.71 -3.29
N SER A 81 6.10 10.94 -4.39
CA SER A 81 6.90 11.22 -5.59
C SER A 81 6.48 12.55 -6.25
N ARG A 82 5.21 12.95 -6.12
CA ARG A 82 4.62 14.15 -6.73
C ARG A 82 4.46 15.33 -5.75
N CYS A 83 4.48 15.08 -4.45
CA CYS A 83 4.30 16.12 -3.43
C CYS A 83 5.54 16.21 -2.52
N GLN A 84 6.40 17.20 -2.78
CA GLN A 84 7.61 17.43 -1.97
C GLN A 84 7.28 17.76 -0.51
N VAL A 85 6.26 18.60 -0.27
CA VAL A 85 5.81 18.93 1.09
C VAL A 85 5.31 17.68 1.82
N GLY A 86 4.57 16.83 1.11
CA GLY A 86 4.09 15.55 1.61
C GLY A 86 5.22 14.63 2.05
N ARG A 87 6.27 14.54 1.26
CA ARG A 87 7.48 13.76 1.57
C ARG A 87 8.19 14.26 2.82
N VAL A 88 8.36 15.57 2.97
CA VAL A 88 9.00 16.17 4.16
C VAL A 88 8.15 15.93 5.40
N ARG A 89 6.83 16.10 5.31
CA ARG A 89 5.90 15.82 6.41
C ARG A 89 5.93 14.34 6.82
N HIS A 90 6.00 13.44 5.84
CA HIS A 90 6.15 12.01 6.10
C HIS A 90 7.43 11.70 6.87
N ALA A 91 8.58 12.17 6.38
CA ALA A 91 9.87 11.95 7.03
C ALA A 91 9.88 12.40 8.50
N LYS A 92 9.39 13.61 8.79
CA LYS A 92 9.32 14.15 10.16
C LYS A 92 8.45 13.32 11.10
N GLN A 93 7.34 12.78 10.61
CA GLN A 93 6.44 11.98 11.44
C GLN A 93 6.94 10.55 11.62
N THR A 94 7.61 9.97 10.61
CA THR A 94 8.31 8.70 10.74
C THR A 94 9.41 8.80 11.80
N GLU A 95 10.18 9.89 11.79
CA GLU A 95 11.19 10.17 12.81
C GLU A 95 10.58 10.30 14.21
N ALA A 96 9.39 10.90 14.31
CA ALA A 96 8.64 11.02 15.57
C ALA A 96 7.90 9.73 16.00
N GLY A 97 7.98 8.63 15.24
CA GLY A 97 7.31 7.37 15.57
C GLY A 97 5.77 7.41 15.46
N VAL A 98 5.21 8.40 14.77
CA VAL A 98 3.76 8.54 14.61
C VAL A 98 3.26 7.60 13.52
N GLY A 99 2.26 6.77 13.82
CA GLY A 99 1.67 5.81 12.88
C GLY A 99 0.88 6.47 11.73
N TRP A 100 0.91 5.85 10.55
CA TRP A 100 0.40 6.45 9.30
C TRP A 100 -0.83 5.78 8.68
N ALA A 101 -1.44 4.79 9.34
CA ALA A 101 -2.57 4.05 8.79
C ALA A 101 -3.72 4.98 8.30
N ALA A 102 -4.10 5.97 9.10
CA ALA A 102 -5.13 6.95 8.74
C ALA A 102 -4.69 7.86 7.57
N ALA A 103 -3.43 8.31 7.58
CA ALA A 103 -2.91 9.20 6.55
C ALA A 103 -2.78 8.50 5.19
N ARG A 104 -2.49 7.20 5.16
CA ARG A 104 -2.52 6.40 3.91
C ARG A 104 -3.91 6.40 3.26
N GLN A 105 -4.99 6.34 4.04
CA GLN A 105 -6.36 6.40 3.52
C GLN A 105 -6.67 7.77 2.90
N PHE A 106 -6.27 8.87 3.55
CA PHE A 106 -6.44 10.22 3.00
C PHE A 106 -5.61 10.42 1.72
N VAL A 107 -4.39 9.88 1.68
CA VAL A 107 -3.52 9.98 0.50
C VAL A 107 -4.10 9.26 -0.71
N TYR A 108 -4.78 8.12 -0.52
CA TYR A 108 -5.49 7.46 -1.62
C TYR A 108 -6.61 8.34 -2.21
N ALA A 109 -7.38 9.06 -1.39
CA ALA A 109 -8.40 9.98 -1.90
C ALA A 109 -7.78 11.09 -2.78
N CYS A 110 -6.64 11.65 -2.36
CA CYS A 110 -5.93 12.66 -3.15
C CYS A 110 -5.24 12.08 -4.40
N SER A 111 -4.71 10.84 -4.33
CA SER A 111 -4.10 10.20 -5.50
C SER A 111 -5.14 9.92 -6.59
N ARG A 112 -6.38 9.62 -6.20
CA ARG A 112 -7.53 9.49 -7.11
C ARG A 112 -7.86 10.80 -7.82
N ASP A 113 -7.79 11.96 -7.18
CA ASP A 113 -8.11 13.22 -7.87
C ASP A 113 -7.08 13.56 -8.96
N THR A 114 -5.83 13.11 -8.81
CA THR A 114 -4.82 13.15 -9.88
C THR A 114 -5.02 12.13 -11.00
N VAL A 115 -5.98 11.21 -10.90
CA VAL A 115 -6.38 10.27 -11.98
C VAL A 115 -7.23 10.98 -13.04
N HIS A 116 -7.75 12.19 -12.76
CA HIS A 116 -8.75 12.86 -13.60
C HIS A 116 -8.24 14.11 -14.34
N LYS A 117 -6.93 14.35 -14.41
CA LYS A 117 -6.37 15.39 -15.27
C LYS A 117 -5.71 14.76 -16.49
N SER A 118 -6.48 14.60 -17.56
CA SER A 118 -6.02 14.47 -18.95
C SER A 118 -7.02 15.23 -19.81
#